data_AF-A0A3N5M2X8-F1
#
_entry.id   AF-A0A3N5M2X8-F1
#
_cell.length_a   1.000
_cell.length_b   1.000
_cell.length_c   1.000
_cell.angle_alpha   90.00
_cell.angle_beta   90.00
_cell.angle_gamma   90.00
#
_symmetry.space_group_name_H-M   'P 1'
#
loop_
_entity.id
_entity.type
_entity.pdbx_description
1 polymer ?
#
loop_
_entity_poly.entity_id
_entity_poly.type
_entity_poly.pdbx_seq_one_letter_code
_entity_poly.pdbx_strand_id
1 'polypeptide(L)'
;MDWRDYRNKRHQDPEYKAAKEELKPYINLANNVFELRLRYGWSQEELADRVGTKQANISKIESGLSNPTLKIIHKIAKAFDVEVVDLLGDVCFVSSIVSKSTRQAVEDSTVESVHSIRPAVDKKEFELSANNDPEASTAKTEMVKL
;
A
#
# COMPACT_ATOMS: atom_id res chain seq x y z
N MET A 1 -6.97 -23.21 -34.92
CA MET A 1 -7.01 -22.01 -34.06
C MET A 1 -5.69 -21.96 -33.30
N ASP A 2 -4.82 -20.97 -33.56
CA ASP A 2 -3.53 -20.83 -32.86
C ASP A 2 -3.74 -20.30 -31.42
N TRP A 3 -2.83 -20.60 -30.50
CA TRP A 3 -2.93 -20.13 -29.11
C TRP A 3 -2.79 -18.60 -29.01
N ARG A 4 -2.08 -17.98 -29.97
CA ARG A 4 -1.97 -16.52 -30.10
C ARG A 4 -3.33 -15.89 -30.44
N ASP A 5 -4.06 -16.50 -31.37
CA ASP A 5 -5.40 -16.05 -31.73
C ASP A 5 -6.37 -16.19 -30.56
N TYR A 6 -6.25 -17.28 -29.80
CA TYR A 6 -7.05 -17.52 -28.60
C TYR A 6 -6.81 -16.46 -27.51
N ARG A 7 -5.55 -16.10 -27.27
CA ARG A 7 -5.16 -15.02 -26.35
C ARG A 7 -5.76 -13.67 -26.79
N ASN A 8 -5.64 -13.34 -28.07
CA ASN A 8 -6.14 -12.08 -28.61
C ASN A 8 -7.67 -11.96 -28.51
N LYS A 9 -8.41 -13.05 -28.79
CA LYS A 9 -9.87 -13.06 -28.62
C LYS A 9 -10.30 -12.81 -27.18
N ARG A 10 -9.64 -13.42 -26.20
CA ARG A 10 -9.95 -13.16 -24.77
C ARG A 10 -9.71 -11.72 -24.39
N HIS A 11 -8.66 -11.09 -24.91
CA HIS A 11 -8.41 -9.67 -24.64
C HIS A 11 -9.48 -8.74 -25.24
N GLN A 12 -10.29 -9.19 -26.19
CA GLN A 12 -11.39 -8.41 -26.77
C GLN A 12 -12.68 -8.55 -25.97
N ASP A 13 -12.84 -9.63 -25.20
CA ASP A 13 -13.99 -9.89 -24.35
C ASP A 13 -14.11 -8.84 -23.22
N PRO A 14 -15.24 -8.10 -23.13
CA PRO A 14 -15.47 -7.15 -22.06
C PRO A 14 -15.42 -7.78 -20.65
N GLU A 15 -15.89 -9.01 -20.48
CA GLU A 15 -15.87 -9.70 -19.19
C GLU A 15 -14.43 -9.94 -18.72
N TYR A 16 -13.58 -10.42 -19.63
CA TYR A 16 -12.17 -10.61 -19.37
C TYR A 16 -11.46 -9.29 -19.04
N LYS A 17 -11.76 -8.20 -19.75
CA LYS A 17 -11.18 -6.88 -19.47
C LYS A 17 -11.58 -6.37 -18.09
N ALA A 18 -12.85 -6.49 -17.72
CA ALA A 18 -13.35 -6.06 -16.42
C ALA A 18 -12.68 -6.85 -15.28
N ALA A 19 -12.64 -8.19 -15.39
CA ALA A 19 -11.98 -9.05 -14.41
C ALA A 19 -10.47 -8.75 -14.29
N LYS A 20 -9.81 -8.46 -15.42
CA LYS A 20 -8.39 -8.05 -15.42
C LYS A 20 -8.17 -6.74 -14.68
N GLU A 21 -9.02 -5.74 -14.91
CA GLU A 21 -8.90 -4.44 -14.25
C GLU A 21 -9.19 -4.54 -12.75
N GLU A 22 -10.18 -5.36 -12.36
CA GLU A 22 -10.50 -5.62 -10.95
C GLU A 22 -9.34 -6.30 -10.21
N LEU A 23 -8.68 -7.27 -10.85
CA LEU A 23 -7.56 -8.01 -10.25
C LEU A 23 -6.21 -7.31 -10.35
N LYS A 24 -6.14 -6.19 -11.10
CA LYS A 24 -4.94 -5.41 -11.34
C LYS A 24 -4.10 -5.12 -10.07
N PRO A 25 -4.65 -4.62 -8.95
CA PRO A 25 -3.85 -4.34 -7.76
C PRO A 25 -3.22 -5.59 -7.13
N TYR A 26 -3.90 -6.74 -7.20
CA TYR A 26 -3.37 -8.01 -6.68
C TYR A 26 -2.23 -8.53 -7.53
N ILE A 27 -2.36 -8.44 -8.86
CA ILE A 27 -1.32 -8.82 -9.81
C ILE A 27 -0.09 -7.89 -9.66
N ASN A 28 -0.32 -6.58 -9.54
CA ASN A 28 0.75 -5.61 -9.33
C ASN A 28 1.49 -5.90 -8.01
N LEU A 29 0.77 -6.11 -6.92
CA LEU A 29 1.37 -6.46 -5.63
C LEU A 29 2.23 -7.73 -5.74
N ALA A 30 1.69 -8.79 -6.33
CA ALA A 30 2.38 -10.07 -6.49
C ALA A 30 3.71 -9.91 -7.25
N ASN A 31 3.64 -9.25 -8.41
CA ASN A 31 4.81 -9.06 -9.27
C ASN A 31 5.85 -8.13 -8.63
N ASN A 32 5.42 -7.00 -8.05
CA ASN A 32 6.34 -6.04 -7.45
C ASN A 32 7.05 -6.63 -6.23
N VAL A 33 6.36 -7.41 -5.39
CA VAL A 33 6.97 -8.11 -4.25
C VAL A 33 7.96 -9.17 -4.73
N PHE A 34 7.60 -9.94 -5.75
CA PHE A 34 8.48 -10.94 -6.35
C PHE A 34 9.76 -10.30 -6.92
N GLU A 35 9.63 -9.23 -7.70
CA GLU A 35 10.74 -8.49 -8.31
C GLU A 35 11.66 -7.87 -7.26
N LEU A 36 11.10 -7.19 -6.25
CA LEU A 36 11.87 -6.64 -5.14
C LEU A 36 12.62 -7.75 -4.40
N ARG A 37 11.95 -8.86 -4.08
CA ARG A 37 12.59 -9.99 -3.41
C ARG A 37 13.79 -10.52 -4.20
N LEU A 38 13.65 -10.69 -5.52
CA LEU A 38 14.75 -11.13 -6.38
C LEU A 38 15.90 -10.13 -6.42
N ARG A 39 15.62 -8.82 -6.48
CA ARG A 39 16.64 -7.76 -6.50
C ARG A 39 17.45 -7.71 -5.20
N TYR A 40 16.80 -7.95 -4.07
CA TYR A 40 17.47 -8.03 -2.77
C TYR A 40 18.15 -9.39 -2.53
N GLY A 41 17.96 -10.37 -3.41
CA GLY A 41 18.54 -11.71 -3.29
C GLY A 41 17.93 -12.54 -2.17
N TRP A 42 16.70 -12.23 -1.74
CA TRP A 42 16.06 -12.93 -0.62
C TRP A 42 15.26 -14.15 -1.09
N SER A 43 15.27 -15.21 -0.30
CA SER A 43 14.30 -16.29 -0.37
C SER A 43 12.94 -15.83 0.17
N GLN A 44 11.88 -16.60 -0.11
CA GLN A 44 10.55 -16.30 0.43
C GLN A 44 10.51 -16.42 1.96
N GLU A 45 11.34 -17.31 2.54
CA GLU A 45 11.47 -17.47 3.98
C GLU A 45 12.15 -16.24 4.61
N GLU A 46 13.23 -15.76 3.99
CA GLU A 46 13.95 -14.56 4.44
C GLU A 46 13.08 -13.28 4.39
N LEU A 47 12.21 -13.15 3.38
CA LEU A 47 11.23 -12.07 3.34
C LEU A 47 10.15 -12.26 4.41
N ALA A 48 9.71 -13.49 4.65
CA ALA A 48 8.70 -13.78 5.67
C ALA A 48 9.20 -13.40 7.07
N ASP A 49 10.46 -13.71 7.38
CA ASP A 49 11.09 -13.35 8.65
C ASP A 49 11.16 -11.83 8.84
N ARG A 50 11.57 -11.09 7.80
CA ARG A 50 11.64 -9.61 7.82
C ARG A 50 10.27 -8.96 8.01
N VAL A 51 9.23 -9.52 7.39
CA VAL A 51 7.84 -9.04 7.49
C VAL A 51 7.20 -9.49 8.82
N GLY A 52 7.70 -10.55 9.44
CA GLY A 52 7.09 -11.22 10.58
C GLY A 52 5.81 -11.95 10.18
N THR A 53 5.91 -12.83 9.19
CA THR A 53 4.84 -13.71 8.72
C THR A 53 5.39 -15.11 8.37
N LYS A 54 4.57 -16.01 7.84
CA LYS A 54 4.99 -17.35 7.41
C LYS A 54 5.40 -17.33 5.93
N GLN A 55 6.40 -18.13 5.54
CA GLN A 55 6.81 -18.29 4.13
C GLN A 55 5.63 -18.63 3.21
N ALA A 56 4.72 -19.50 3.65
CA ALA A 56 3.52 -19.84 2.89
C ALA A 56 2.61 -18.62 2.60
N ASN A 57 2.60 -17.61 3.48
CA ASN A 57 1.85 -16.38 3.25
C ASN A 57 2.52 -15.52 2.17
N ILE A 58 3.86 -15.40 2.20
CA ILE A 58 4.63 -14.74 1.13
C ILE A 58 4.41 -15.44 -0.21
N SER A 59 4.46 -16.77 -0.25
CA SER A 59 4.19 -17.56 -1.46
C SER A 59 2.79 -17.29 -2.05
N LYS A 60 1.75 -17.19 -1.20
CA LYS A 60 0.39 -16.82 -1.65
C LYS A 60 0.30 -15.38 -2.17
N ILE A 61 1.07 -14.46 -1.60
CA ILE A 61 1.13 -13.06 -2.05
C ILE A 61 1.82 -12.99 -3.41
N GLU A 62 3.00 -13.61 -3.57
CA GLU A 62 3.75 -13.61 -4.83
C GLU A 62 3.04 -14.36 -5.97
N SER A 63 2.10 -15.26 -5.67
CA SER A 63 1.27 -15.92 -6.68
C SER A 63 0.01 -15.14 -7.06
N GLY A 64 -0.29 -14.01 -6.40
CA GLY A 64 -1.50 -13.23 -6.64
C GLY A 64 -2.79 -13.92 -6.16
N LEU A 65 -2.67 -14.98 -5.35
CA LEU A 65 -3.81 -15.77 -4.83
C LEU A 65 -4.27 -15.31 -3.45
N SER A 66 -3.60 -14.32 -2.85
CA SER A 66 -3.88 -13.81 -1.51
C SER A 66 -4.64 -12.49 -1.55
N ASN A 67 -5.47 -12.27 -0.54
CA ASN A 67 -5.98 -10.94 -0.17
C ASN A 67 -5.29 -10.48 1.13
N PRO A 68 -4.05 -9.95 1.04
CA PRO A 68 -3.31 -9.56 2.23
C PRO A 68 -3.91 -8.33 2.89
N THR A 69 -3.85 -8.28 4.22
CA THR A 69 -4.29 -7.10 4.97
C THR A 69 -3.36 -5.90 4.68
N LEU A 70 -3.89 -4.68 4.80
CA LEU A 70 -3.09 -3.45 4.71
C LEU A 70 -1.87 -3.47 5.65
N LYS A 71 -1.99 -4.10 6.83
CA LYS A 71 -0.89 -4.28 7.78
C LYS A 71 0.26 -5.09 7.18
N ILE A 72 -0.02 -6.17 6.44
CA ILE A 72 1.00 -6.99 5.77
C ILE A 72 1.63 -6.21 4.62
N ILE A 73 0.83 -5.53 3.81
CA ILE A 73 1.33 -4.71 2.70
C ILE A 73 2.27 -3.62 3.22
N HIS A 74 1.89 -2.93 4.31
CA HIS A 74 2.73 -1.91 4.95
C HIS A 74 4.04 -2.47 5.50
N LYS A 75 4.01 -3.67 6.10
CA LYS A 75 5.22 -4.35 6.57
C LYS A 75 6.15 -4.74 5.42
N ILE A 76 5.60 -5.19 4.30
CA ILE A 76 6.38 -5.50 3.09
C ILE A 76 7.02 -4.23 2.54
N ALA A 77 6.25 -3.13 2.44
CA ALA A 77 6.77 -1.84 1.99
C ALA A 77 7.93 -1.36 2.86
N LYS A 78 7.80 -1.46 4.19
CA LYS A 78 8.88 -1.18 5.14
C LYS A 78 10.10 -2.09 4.99
N ALA A 79 9.90 -3.38 4.72
CA ALA A 79 11.01 -4.32 4.55
C ALA A 79 11.89 -3.97 3.35
N PHE A 80 11.29 -3.35 2.31
CA PHE A 80 12.00 -2.91 1.10
C PHE A 80 12.32 -1.42 1.07
N ASP A 81 11.96 -0.64 2.08
CA ASP A 81 12.09 0.82 2.11
C ASP A 81 11.43 1.51 0.90
N VAL A 82 10.20 1.12 0.59
CA VAL A 82 9.37 1.70 -0.49
C VAL A 82 8.02 2.17 0.03
N GLU A 83 7.29 2.95 -0.77
CA GLU A 83 5.94 3.35 -0.43
C GLU A 83 4.93 2.24 -0.78
N VAL A 84 3.79 2.19 -0.08
CA VAL A 84 2.71 1.23 -0.39
C VAL A 84 2.19 1.41 -1.83
N VAL A 85 2.19 2.64 -2.33
CA VAL A 85 1.80 2.95 -3.71
C VAL A 85 2.73 2.31 -4.74
N ASP A 86 4.02 2.16 -4.43
CA ASP A 86 4.99 1.51 -5.31
C ASP A 86 4.72 0.02 -5.44
N LEU A 87 4.18 -0.61 -4.39
CA LEU A 87 3.81 -2.03 -4.41
C LEU A 87 2.54 -2.30 -5.24
N LEU A 88 1.59 -1.36 -5.27
CA LEU A 88 0.30 -1.53 -5.93
C LEU A 88 0.26 -0.92 -7.35
N GLY A 89 1.24 -0.08 -7.69
CA GLY A 89 1.36 0.57 -8.98
C GLY A 89 1.71 -0.38 -10.13
N ASP A 90 1.52 0.11 -11.35
CA ASP A 90 1.78 -0.67 -12.56
C ASP A 90 3.25 -1.11 -12.65
N VAL A 91 3.44 -2.40 -12.96
CA VAL A 91 4.74 -3.04 -13.14
C VAL A 91 5.49 -2.39 -14.30
N CYS A 92 6.25 -1.34 -13.95
CA CYS A 92 7.22 -0.64 -14.79
C CYS A 92 8.12 0.29 -13.95
N PHE A 93 7.69 0.69 -12.76
CA PHE A 93 8.31 1.82 -12.05
C PHE A 93 9.47 1.46 -11.11
N VAL A 94 9.58 0.21 -10.62
CA VAL A 94 10.63 -0.23 -9.67
C VAL A 94 12.04 -0.30 -10.25
N SER A 95 12.21 -0.24 -11.59
CA SER A 95 13.54 -0.09 -12.19
C SER A 95 14.20 1.26 -11.88
N SER A 96 13.43 2.27 -11.47
CA SER A 96 13.92 3.65 -11.27
C SER A 96 14.09 4.04 -9.79
N ILE A 97 13.51 3.28 -8.85
CA ILE A 97 13.46 3.65 -7.43
C ILE A 97 14.77 3.36 -6.70
N VAL A 98 15.53 2.33 -7.10
CA VAL A 98 16.83 2.01 -6.48
C VAL A 98 17.87 3.12 -6.68
N SER A 99 17.63 4.08 -7.60
CA SER A 99 18.45 5.28 -7.74
C SER A 99 18.22 6.35 -6.66
N LYS A 100 17.13 6.29 -5.85
CA LYS A 100 16.87 7.28 -4.79
C LYS A 100 17.67 7.06 -3.51
N SER A 101 18.38 5.94 -3.39
CA SER A 101 19.36 5.69 -2.31
C SER A 101 20.50 6.72 -2.27
N THR A 102 20.64 7.59 -3.29
CA THR A 102 21.58 8.73 -3.26
C THR A 102 21.02 10.01 -2.61
N ARG A 103 19.80 10.03 -2.05
CA ARG A 103 19.31 11.21 -1.32
C ARG A 103 19.94 11.39 0.06
N GLN A 104 20.51 10.34 0.64
CA GLN A 104 21.15 10.41 1.97
C GLN A 104 22.51 11.15 1.99
N ALA A 105 22.96 11.72 0.86
CA ALA A 105 24.23 12.47 0.78
C ALA A 105 24.07 14.00 0.62
N VAL A 106 22.85 14.54 0.57
CA VAL A 106 22.62 15.99 0.32
C VAL A 106 22.08 16.75 1.54
N GLU A 107 21.74 16.05 2.64
CA GLU A 107 21.13 16.71 3.81
C GLU A 107 22.12 17.18 4.89
N ASP A 108 23.43 16.97 4.71
CA ASP A 108 24.46 17.45 5.67
C ASP A 108 25.12 18.80 5.31
N SER A 109 24.64 19.56 4.31
CA SER A 109 25.26 20.85 3.97
C SER A 109 24.36 22.05 3.62
N THR A 110 23.04 21.98 3.76
CA THR A 110 22.16 23.16 3.46
C THR A 110 21.11 23.51 4.51
N VAL A 111 21.22 22.95 5.73
CA VAL A 111 20.23 23.17 6.81
C VAL A 111 20.19 24.61 7.35
N GLU A 112 21.08 25.50 6.93
CA GLU A 112 21.06 26.92 7.33
C GLU A 112 20.16 27.83 6.46
N SER A 113 19.62 27.38 5.31
CA SER A 113 18.88 28.27 4.39
C SER A 113 17.36 28.08 4.28
N VAL A 114 16.75 27.07 4.93
CA VAL A 114 15.31 26.77 4.73
C VAL A 114 14.40 27.29 5.87
N HIS A 115 14.92 28.10 6.80
CA HIS A 115 14.09 28.64 7.90
C HIS A 115 13.08 29.74 7.50
N SER A 116 12.92 30.08 6.22
CA SER A 116 12.06 31.20 5.80
C SER A 116 10.77 30.82 5.06
N ILE A 117 10.48 29.53 4.83
CA ILE A 117 9.28 29.12 4.08
C ILE A 117 8.55 28.00 4.83
N ARG A 118 7.89 28.37 5.94
CA ARG A 118 6.73 27.64 6.46
C ARG A 118 5.55 28.62 6.48
N PRO A 119 4.40 28.31 5.85
CA PRO A 119 3.22 29.11 6.08
C PRO A 119 2.73 28.86 7.53
N ALA A 120 2.35 29.95 8.20
CA ALA A 120 1.89 29.95 9.58
C ALA A 120 0.57 29.15 9.70
N VAL A 121 0.59 28.09 10.52
CA VAL A 121 -0.63 27.49 11.05
C VAL A 121 -0.86 28.15 12.40
N ASP A 122 -1.86 29.01 12.50
CA ASP A 122 -2.22 29.72 13.72
C ASP A 122 -2.58 28.74 14.85
N LYS A 123 -1.85 28.83 15.96
CA LYS A 123 -1.94 27.95 17.13
C LYS A 123 -3.04 28.38 18.11
N LYS A 124 -4.23 28.70 17.63
CA LYS A 124 -5.35 29.10 18.50
C LYS A 124 -6.58 28.25 18.18
N GLU A 125 -6.62 27.07 18.80
CA GLU A 125 -7.82 26.35 19.28
C GLU A 125 -7.43 24.90 19.55
N PHE A 126 -6.68 24.73 20.64
CA PHE A 126 -6.60 23.46 21.35
C PHE A 126 -6.80 23.78 22.83
N GLU A 127 -8.06 23.86 23.23
CA GLU A 127 -8.45 23.75 24.64
C GLU A 127 -9.41 22.58 24.78
N LEU A 128 -8.90 21.50 25.38
CA LEU A 128 -9.74 20.50 26.03
C LEU A 128 -10.34 21.13 27.28
N SER A 129 -11.66 21.16 27.40
CA SER A 129 -12.32 21.15 28.70
C SER A 129 -13.23 19.93 28.79
N ALA A 130 -12.77 18.94 29.55
CA ALA A 130 -13.65 17.98 30.18
C ALA A 130 -14.55 18.71 31.17
N ASN A 131 -15.87 18.52 31.08
CA ASN A 131 -16.79 18.59 32.21
C ASN A 131 -17.95 17.64 31.92
N ASN A 132 -18.09 16.64 32.79
CA ASN A 132 -19.31 15.87 32.96
C ASN A 132 -20.42 16.81 33.42
N ASP A 133 -21.62 16.67 32.86
CA ASP A 133 -22.83 16.56 33.67
C ASP A 133 -23.90 15.73 32.95
N PRO A 134 -24.75 14.97 33.69
CA PRO A 134 -25.43 13.79 33.20
C PRO A 134 -26.95 13.96 33.30
N GLU A 135 -27.62 14.57 32.32
CA GLU A 135 -29.10 14.64 32.34
C GLU A 135 -29.69 14.89 30.94
N ALA A 136 -29.81 13.82 30.16
CA ALA A 136 -30.76 13.71 29.04
C ALA A 136 -31.04 12.23 28.74
N SER A 137 -31.35 11.48 29.80
CA SER A 137 -32.10 10.23 29.70
C SER A 137 -33.58 10.59 29.46
N THR A 138 -34.27 9.77 28.67
CA THR A 138 -35.75 9.77 28.49
C THR A 138 -36.35 10.88 27.61
N ALA A 139 -36.41 10.65 26.29
CA ALA A 139 -37.62 10.81 25.47
C ALA A 139 -37.27 10.67 23.99
N LYS A 140 -37.61 9.49 23.42
CA LYS A 140 -37.86 9.17 21.99
C LYS A 140 -37.50 7.71 21.64
N THR A 141 -37.70 6.80 22.60
CA THR A 141 -38.09 5.42 22.29
C THR A 141 -39.60 5.36 22.40
N GLU A 142 -40.31 5.69 21.32
CA GLU A 142 -41.65 5.19 20.99
C GLU A 142 -42.12 5.84 19.66
N MET A 143 -42.77 5.03 18.83
CA MET A 143 -43.45 5.40 17.57
C MET A 143 -42.61 5.42 16.28
N VAL A 144 -42.26 4.24 15.74
CA VAL A 144 -42.67 3.82 14.38
C VAL A 144 -42.81 2.30 14.37
N LYS A 145 -44.01 1.82 14.70
CA LYS A 145 -44.46 0.46 14.36
C LYS A 145 -45.93 0.57 13.98
N LEU A 146 -46.19 0.70 12.69
CA LEU A 146 -47.42 0.33 12.00
C LEU A 146 -47.01 -0.16 10.60
#